data_AF-A0A838LL12-F1
#
_entry.id   AF-A0A838LL12-F1
#
_cell.length_a   1.000
_cell.length_b   1.000
_cell.length_c   1.000
_cell.angle_alpha   90.00
_cell.angle_beta   90.00
_cell.angle_gamma   90.00
#
_symmetry.space_group_name_H-M   'P 1'
#
loop_
_entity.id
_entity.type
_entity.pdbx_description
1 polymer ?
#
loop_
_entity_poly.entity_id
_entity_poly.type
_entity_poly.pdbx_seq_one_letter_code
_entity_poly.pdbx_strand_id
1 'polypeptide(L)'
;MHLPANLPLVSNPPTEAGRPTICKQRTVTVPGTVTPKVRQVLYWGSISWIRSFARRTHVEGAFGNMKNRNTENITRGWIQVDGIARHSLLLAVAASVYNMRIARKWNQETDSSSDPLMQEDPPFLGWREAAAGLEPVA
;
A
#
# COMPACT_ATOMS: atom_id res chain seq x y z
N MET A 1 44.67 -7.67 42.70
CA MET A 1 43.35 -7.62 42.03
C MET A 1 43.46 -8.46 40.76
N HIS A 2 42.95 -9.69 40.79
CA HIS A 2 43.11 -10.68 39.70
C HIS A 2 41.85 -10.61 38.83
N LEU A 3 41.97 -10.17 37.58
CA LEU A 3 40.83 -10.07 36.65
C LEU A 3 40.49 -11.49 36.11
N PRO A 4 39.21 -11.87 35.99
CA PRO A 4 38.82 -13.21 35.54
C PRO A 4 39.15 -13.44 34.05
N ALA A 5 39.58 -14.68 33.74
CA ALA A 5 40.28 -15.05 32.50
C ALA A 5 39.50 -14.98 31.18
N ASN A 6 38.22 -14.59 31.17
CA ASN A 6 37.32 -14.68 30.00
C ASN A 6 36.61 -13.36 29.65
N LEU A 7 37.19 -12.21 29.98
CA LEU A 7 36.73 -10.94 29.43
C LEU A 7 37.30 -10.75 28.02
N PRO A 8 36.50 -10.32 27.02
CA PRO A 8 37.04 -9.98 25.71
C PRO A 8 38.06 -8.84 25.89
N LEU A 9 39.33 -9.16 25.61
CA LEU A 9 40.39 -8.17 25.58
C LEU A 9 40.10 -7.23 24.40
N VAL A 10 39.71 -5.99 24.73
CA VAL A 10 39.69 -4.91 23.74
C VAL A 10 41.15 -4.65 23.39
N SER A 11 41.64 -5.21 22.28
CA SER A 11 42.97 -4.94 21.79
C SER A 11 43.14 -3.43 21.63
N ASN A 12 44.23 -2.88 22.14
CA ASN A 12 44.57 -1.48 21.92
C ASN A 12 44.40 -1.15 20.42
N PRO A 13 43.75 -0.02 20.09
CA PRO A 13 43.51 0.33 18.70
C PRO A 13 44.85 0.37 17.95
N PRO A 14 44.88 -0.04 16.67
CA PRO A 14 46.12 -0.08 15.89
C PRO A 14 46.82 1.27 15.92
N THR A 15 48.15 1.22 16.00
CA THR A 15 49.06 2.38 15.93
C THR A 15 48.76 3.18 14.66
N GLU A 16 49.00 4.48 14.68
CA GLU A 16 48.58 5.43 13.63
C GLU A 16 48.89 4.95 12.20
N ALA A 17 50.04 4.30 12.00
CA ALA A 17 50.45 3.69 10.73
C ALA A 17 49.44 2.65 10.19
N GLY A 18 48.87 1.80 11.05
CA GLY A 18 48.00 0.68 10.69
C GLY A 18 46.49 1.00 10.66
N ARG A 19 46.08 2.25 10.91
CA ARG A 19 44.65 2.59 10.91
C ARG A 19 44.05 2.53 9.49
N PRO A 20 42.85 1.96 9.32
CA PRO A 20 42.13 2.02 8.06
C PRO A 20 41.86 3.47 7.64
N THR A 21 41.76 3.73 6.33
CA THR A 21 41.56 5.08 5.78
C THR A 21 40.34 5.77 6.38
N ILE A 22 39.27 5.04 6.69
CA ILE A 22 38.05 5.58 7.31
C ILE A 22 38.32 6.21 8.69
N CYS A 23 39.35 5.74 9.40
CA CYS A 23 39.75 6.25 10.72
C CYS A 23 40.78 7.40 10.63
N LYS A 24 41.26 7.76 9.43
CA LYS A 24 42.25 8.83 9.19
C LYS A 24 41.65 10.07 8.52
N GLN A 25 40.39 10.01 8.06
CA GLN A 25 39.75 11.06 7.27
C GLN A 25 38.73 11.86 8.08
N ARG A 26 38.64 13.18 7.82
CA ARG A 26 37.74 14.10 8.55
C ARG A 26 36.26 13.93 8.16
N THR A 27 36.00 13.48 6.94
CA THR A 27 34.67 13.32 6.39
C THR A 27 34.60 12.05 5.56
N VAL A 28 33.48 11.34 5.64
CA VAL A 28 33.21 10.15 4.81
C VAL A 28 31.99 10.45 3.94
N THR A 29 32.11 10.25 2.63
CA THR A 29 30.98 10.34 1.71
C THR A 29 30.31 8.97 1.61
N VAL A 30 29.09 8.87 2.12
CA VAL A 30 28.31 7.64 2.07
C VAL A 30 27.34 7.73 0.89
N PRO A 31 27.38 6.81 -0.11
CA PRO A 31 26.43 6.81 -1.22
C PRO A 31 24.97 6.75 -0.76
N GLY A 32 24.05 7.34 -1.53
CA GLY A 32 22.60 7.33 -1.23
C GLY A 32 21.99 5.94 -1.03
N THR A 33 22.60 4.94 -1.66
CA THR A 33 22.24 3.52 -1.56
C THR A 33 22.66 2.87 -0.25
N VAL A 34 23.61 3.46 0.47
CA VAL A 34 24.11 2.96 1.74
C VAL A 34 23.28 3.61 2.84
N THR A 35 22.56 2.75 3.57
CA THR A 35 21.62 3.04 4.66
C THR A 35 20.38 3.88 4.29
N PRO A 36 19.60 3.49 3.26
CA PRO A 36 18.43 4.25 2.83
C PRO A 36 17.35 4.37 3.92
N LYS A 37 17.29 3.42 4.86
CA LYS A 37 16.34 3.44 5.99
C LYS A 37 16.54 4.64 6.92
N VAL A 38 17.78 5.05 7.19
CA VAL A 38 18.08 6.21 8.07
C VAL A 38 18.04 7.55 7.34
N ARG A 39 18.00 7.55 6.01
CA ARG A 39 17.84 8.76 5.18
C ARG A 39 16.39 9.11 4.89
N GLN A 40 15.44 8.36 5.46
CA GLN A 40 14.03 8.66 5.34
C GLN A 40 13.71 9.94 6.11
N VAL A 41 12.72 10.70 5.62
CA VAL A 41 12.24 11.92 6.29
C VAL A 41 11.84 11.65 7.74
N LEU A 42 11.26 10.48 8.01
CA LEU A 42 10.92 10.02 9.35
C LEU A 42 11.99 9.05 9.85
N TYR A 43 12.46 9.26 11.08
CA TYR A 43 13.42 8.37 11.72
C TYR A 43 12.89 6.94 11.77
N TRP A 44 13.66 6.00 11.24
CA TRP A 44 13.27 4.59 11.16
C TRP A 44 12.96 4.02 12.55
N GLY A 45 11.80 3.39 12.71
CA GLY A 45 11.34 2.84 13.99
C GLY A 45 10.70 3.86 14.95
N SER A 46 10.69 5.16 14.64
CA SER A 46 9.92 6.15 15.40
C SER A 46 8.41 5.90 15.30
N ILE A 47 7.62 6.42 16.24
CA ILE A 47 6.16 6.29 16.23
C ILE A 47 5.56 6.90 14.95
N SER A 48 6.07 8.05 14.49
CA SER A 48 5.62 8.68 13.24
C SER A 48 5.96 7.82 12.02
N TRP A 49 7.16 7.22 11.99
CA TRP A 49 7.54 6.26 10.97
C TRP A 49 6.63 5.03 10.96
N ILE A 50 6.36 4.42 12.12
CA ILE A 50 5.49 3.23 12.24
C ILE A 50 4.08 3.56 11.72
N ARG A 51 3.49 4.69 12.13
CA ARG A 51 2.18 5.14 11.62
C ARG A 51 2.18 5.32 10.10
N SER A 52 3.23 5.92 9.55
CA SER A 52 3.37 6.08 8.11
C SER A 52 3.52 4.73 7.40
N PHE A 53 4.35 3.85 7.95
CA PHE A 53 4.68 2.54 7.38
C PHE A 53 3.48 1.57 7.42
N ALA A 54 2.64 1.65 8.46
CA ALA A 54 1.42 0.84 8.59
C ALA A 54 0.46 1.00 7.38
N ARG A 55 0.48 2.16 6.71
CA ARG A 55 -0.31 2.39 5.49
C ARG A 55 0.04 1.46 4.33
N ARG A 56 1.29 0.96 4.29
CA ARG A 56 1.74 0.02 3.24
C ARG A 56 0.90 -1.26 3.22
N THR A 57 0.56 -1.78 4.39
CA THR A 57 -0.27 -3.00 4.50
C THR A 57 -1.64 -2.80 3.86
N HIS A 58 -2.23 -1.61 4.02
CA HIS A 58 -3.51 -1.28 3.38
C HIS A 58 -3.37 -1.18 1.86
N VAL A 59 -2.30 -0.59 1.35
CA VAL A 59 -2.01 -0.51 -0.09
C VAL A 59 -1.83 -1.90 -0.70
N GLU A 60 -1.07 -2.76 -0.05
CA GLU A 60 -0.84 -4.15 -0.49
C GLU A 60 -2.15 -4.95 -0.48
N GLY A 61 -2.96 -4.80 0.57
CA GLY A 61 -4.30 -5.38 0.65
C GLY A 61 -5.22 -4.90 -0.47
N ALA A 62 -5.18 -3.60 -0.81
CA ALA A 62 -5.99 -3.03 -1.88
C ALA A 62 -5.62 -3.60 -3.26
N PHE A 63 -4.33 -3.62 -3.59
CA PHE A 63 -3.89 -4.22 -4.85
C PHE A 63 -4.11 -5.75 -4.90
N GLY A 64 -3.99 -6.44 -3.76
CA GLY A 64 -4.31 -7.86 -3.66
C GLY A 64 -5.78 -8.15 -3.95
N ASN A 65 -6.68 -7.33 -3.41
CA ASN A 65 -8.12 -7.39 -3.72
C ASN A 65 -8.37 -7.08 -5.20
N MET A 66 -7.90 -5.94 -5.71
CA MET A 66 -8.19 -5.56 -7.09
C MET A 66 -7.74 -6.61 -8.12
N LYS A 67 -6.64 -7.33 -7.86
CA LYS A 67 -6.13 -8.38 -8.76
C LYS A 67 -6.75 -9.76 -8.51
N ASN A 68 -7.53 -9.94 -7.46
CA ASN A 68 -8.12 -11.22 -7.11
C ASN A 68 -9.21 -11.60 -8.14
N ARG A 69 -9.19 -12.85 -8.60
CA ARG A 69 -10.16 -13.39 -9.57
C ARG A 69 -11.59 -13.35 -9.07
N ASN A 70 -11.79 -13.39 -7.75
CA ASN A 70 -13.13 -13.41 -7.14
C ASN A 70 -13.69 -12.01 -6.87
N THR A 71 -12.96 -10.94 -7.18
CA THR A 71 -13.40 -9.55 -7.00
C THR A 71 -13.23 -8.77 -8.30
N GLU A 72 -12.42 -7.71 -8.35
CA GLU A 72 -12.27 -6.85 -9.53
C GLU A 72 -11.45 -7.50 -10.66
N ASN A 73 -10.72 -8.59 -10.38
CA ASN A 73 -9.99 -9.42 -11.34
C ASN A 73 -9.14 -8.61 -12.36
N ILE A 74 -8.51 -7.52 -11.88
CA ILE A 74 -7.70 -6.66 -12.71
C ILE A 74 -6.42 -7.41 -13.08
N THR A 75 -6.37 -7.86 -14.33
CA THR A 75 -5.26 -8.60 -14.92
C THR A 75 -4.81 -7.96 -16.23
N ARG A 76 -3.64 -8.38 -16.74
CA ARG A 76 -3.18 -7.91 -18.04
C ARG A 76 -4.15 -8.40 -19.12
N GLY A 77 -4.67 -7.46 -19.92
CA GLY A 77 -5.69 -7.77 -20.93
C GLY A 77 -7.12 -7.85 -20.38
N TRP A 78 -7.34 -7.42 -19.13
CA TRP A 78 -8.68 -7.29 -18.53
C TRP A 78 -9.62 -6.44 -19.41
N ILE A 79 -9.06 -5.41 -20.04
CA ILE A 79 -9.75 -4.59 -21.02
C ILE A 79 -9.02 -4.73 -22.36
N GLN A 80 -9.75 -5.03 -23.42
CA GLN A 80 -9.24 -5.10 -24.80
C GLN A 80 -9.28 -3.73 -25.49
N VAL A 81 -8.85 -2.67 -24.80
CA VAL A 81 -8.92 -1.29 -25.32
C VAL A 81 -7.54 -0.67 -25.22
N ASP A 82 -6.95 -0.26 -26.34
CA ASP A 82 -5.60 0.31 -26.33
C ASP A 82 -5.54 1.78 -25.93
N GLY A 83 -4.40 2.16 -25.34
CA GLY A 83 -4.05 3.54 -24.96
C GLY A 83 -4.16 3.80 -23.47
N ILE A 84 -3.18 4.55 -22.92
CA ILE A 84 -3.06 4.81 -21.48
C ILE A 84 -4.30 5.51 -20.93
N ALA A 85 -4.83 6.53 -21.62
CA ALA A 85 -5.98 7.29 -21.13
C ALA A 85 -7.22 6.42 -20.92
N ARG A 86 -7.55 5.54 -21.88
CA ARG A 86 -8.73 4.65 -21.80
C ARG A 86 -8.54 3.58 -20.73
N HIS A 87 -7.35 2.99 -20.65
CA HIS A 87 -7.01 2.06 -19.57
C HIS A 87 -7.10 2.72 -18.19
N SER A 88 -6.54 3.92 -18.04
CA SER A 88 -6.58 4.67 -16.78
C SER A 88 -8.00 5.01 -16.36
N LEU A 89 -8.86 5.39 -17.30
CA LEU A 89 -10.27 5.66 -17.02
C LEU A 89 -10.98 4.41 -16.49
N LEU A 90 -10.84 3.28 -17.16
CA LEU A 90 -11.50 2.04 -16.76
C LEU A 90 -10.92 1.47 -15.46
N LEU A 91 -9.61 1.63 -15.24
CA LEU A 91 -8.97 1.31 -13.97
C LEU A 91 -9.52 2.20 -12.84
N ALA A 92 -9.76 3.49 -13.09
CA ALA A 92 -10.37 4.38 -12.11
C ALA A 92 -11.79 3.95 -11.76
N VAL A 93 -12.59 3.51 -12.75
CA VAL A 93 -13.92 2.94 -12.50
C VAL A 93 -13.83 1.69 -11.61
N ALA A 94 -12.92 0.75 -11.92
CA ALA A 94 -12.74 -0.44 -11.08
C ALA A 94 -12.26 -0.09 -9.66
N ALA A 95 -11.38 0.90 -9.51
CA ALA A 95 -10.95 1.38 -8.19
C ALA A 95 -12.11 2.01 -7.41
N SER A 96 -13.02 2.73 -8.07
CA SER A 96 -14.23 3.27 -7.45
C SER A 96 -15.17 2.16 -6.97
N VAL A 97 -15.38 1.12 -7.79
CA VAL A 97 -16.19 -0.06 -7.40
C VAL A 97 -15.55 -0.78 -6.20
N TYR A 98 -14.23 -0.97 -6.22
CA TYR A 98 -13.49 -1.50 -5.07
C TYR A 98 -13.72 -0.67 -3.80
N ASN A 99 -13.62 0.66 -3.89
CA ASN A 99 -13.83 1.55 -2.75
C ASN A 99 -15.24 1.40 -2.18
N MET A 100 -16.27 1.37 -3.04
CA MET A 100 -17.65 1.15 -2.61
C MET A 100 -17.81 -0.21 -1.91
N ARG A 101 -17.23 -1.28 -2.47
CA ARG A 101 -17.30 -2.63 -1.87
C ARG A 101 -16.67 -2.68 -0.49
N ILE A 102 -15.49 -2.10 -0.30
CA ILE A 102 -14.81 -2.08 1.00
C ILE A 102 -15.57 -1.23 2.01
N ALA A 103 -16.08 -0.06 1.59
CA ALA A 103 -16.86 0.80 2.46
C ALA A 103 -18.18 0.13 2.91
N ARG A 104 -18.91 -0.51 1.99
CA ARG A 104 -20.12 -1.28 2.32
C ARG A 104 -19.82 -2.41 3.30
N LYS A 105 -18.75 -3.19 3.06
CA LYS A 105 -18.32 -4.24 3.98
C LYS A 105 -18.03 -3.69 5.38
N TRP A 106 -17.27 -2.60 5.46
CA TRP A 106 -16.95 -1.98 6.75
C TRP A 106 -18.20 -1.47 7.49
N ASN A 107 -19.16 -0.88 6.77
CA ASN A 107 -20.43 -0.45 7.34
C ASN A 107 -21.28 -1.62 7.84
N GLN A 108 -21.33 -2.74 7.11
CA GLN A 108 -21.98 -3.96 7.57
C GLN A 108 -21.34 -4.49 8.87
N GLU A 109 -20.02 -4.41 8.99
CA GLU A 109 -19.29 -4.84 10.19
C GLU A 109 -19.46 -3.89 11.39
N THR A 110 -19.73 -2.61 11.12
CA THR A 110 -19.76 -1.53 12.14
C THR A 110 -21.17 -0.99 12.44
N ASP A 111 -22.20 -1.49 11.73
CA ASP A 111 -23.60 -1.06 11.80
C ASP A 111 -23.81 0.47 11.65
N SER A 112 -22.98 1.09 10.81
CA SER A 112 -23.01 2.54 10.54
C SER A 112 -23.68 2.80 9.20
N SER A 113 -24.99 3.06 9.19
CA SER A 113 -25.82 3.04 7.96
C SER A 113 -26.34 4.40 7.50
N SER A 114 -25.73 5.52 7.90
CA SER A 114 -26.24 6.85 7.55
C SER A 114 -25.88 7.35 6.14
N ASP A 115 -24.95 6.71 5.43
CA ASP A 115 -24.49 7.14 4.10
C ASP A 115 -25.34 6.54 2.95
N PRO A 116 -25.93 7.37 2.06
CA PRO A 116 -26.71 6.92 0.91
C PRO A 116 -26.00 5.92 -0.02
N LEU A 117 -24.67 5.97 -0.14
CA LEU A 117 -23.90 5.05 -0.99
C LEU A 117 -23.79 3.63 -0.41
N MET A 118 -24.18 3.48 0.86
CA MET A 118 -24.07 2.25 1.66
C MET A 118 -25.40 1.54 1.82
N GLN A 119 -26.46 2.13 1.27
CA GLN A 119 -27.76 1.48 1.14
C GLN A 119 -27.62 0.29 0.17
N GLU A 120 -28.42 -0.75 0.40
CA GLU A 120 -28.50 -1.87 -0.53
C GLU A 120 -28.96 -1.37 -1.90
N ASP A 121 -28.33 -1.89 -2.96
CA ASP A 121 -28.77 -1.57 -4.31
C ASP A 121 -30.21 -2.08 -4.46
N PRO A 122 -31.12 -1.29 -5.06
CA PRO A 122 -32.48 -1.73 -5.24
C PRO A 122 -32.49 -3.03 -6.07
N PRO A 123 -33.40 -3.97 -5.78
CA PRO A 123 -33.46 -5.25 -6.48
C PRO A 123 -33.73 -5.11 -7.99
N PHE A 124 -34.10 -3.90 -8.44
CA PHE A 124 -34.45 -3.58 -9.81
C PHE A 124 -33.99 -2.17 -10.18
N LEU A 125 -33.15 -2.05 -11.22
CA LEU A 125 -32.51 -0.80 -11.66
C LEU A 125 -33.25 -0.06 -12.78
N GLY A 126 -34.49 -0.48 -13.12
CA GLY A 126 -35.42 0.36 -13.89
C GLY A 126 -35.69 -0.02 -15.35
N TRP A 127 -35.18 -1.14 -15.88
CA TRP A 127 -35.62 -1.63 -17.20
C TRP A 127 -36.65 -2.75 -17.06
N ARG A 128 -37.89 -2.46 -17.45
CA ARG A 128 -38.89 -3.52 -17.68
C ARG A 128 -38.72 -3.99 -19.12
N GLU A 129 -38.64 -5.30 -19.35
CA GLU A 129 -38.89 -5.81 -20.70
C GLU A 129 -40.27 -5.31 -21.11
N ALA A 130 -40.36 -4.61 -22.24
CA ALA A 130 -41.64 -4.34 -22.84
C ALA A 130 -42.21 -5.71 -23.23
N ALA A 131 -43.23 -6.18 -22.50
CA ALA A 131 -44.01 -7.31 -22.96
C ALA A 131 -44.50 -6.97 -24.37
N ALA A 132 -44.30 -7.88 -25.33
CA ALA A 132 -44.76 -7.70 -26.69
C ALA A 132 -46.27 -7.36 -26.67
N GLY A 133 -46.62 -6.10 -26.90
CA GLY A 133 -48.01 -5.63 -26.98
C GLY A 133 -48.48 -4.60 -25.93
N LEU A 134 -47.60 -3.99 -25.12
CA LEU A 134 -48.01 -2.82 -24.32
C LEU A 134 -47.55 -1.52 -25.01
N GLU A 135 -48.53 -0.72 -25.43
CA GLU A 135 -48.35 0.64 -25.95
C GLU A 135 -47.64 1.53 -24.91
N PRO A 136 -46.77 2.47 -25.35
CA PRO A 136 -46.04 3.34 -24.44
C PRO A 136 -47.01 4.20 -23.62
N VAL A 137 -46.78 4.24 -22.31
CA VAL A 137 -47.48 5.17 -21.41
C VAL A 137 -46.98 6.58 -21.71
N ALA A 138 -47.93 7.47 -21.99
CA ALA A 138 -47.73 8.89 -22.31
C ALA A 138 -47.06 9.69 -21.18
#